data_AF-A0A1I2W5G9-F1
#
_entry.id   AF-A0A1I2W5G9-F1
#
_cell.length_a   1.000
_cell.length_b   1.000
_cell.length_c   1.000
_cell.angle_alpha   90.00
_cell.angle_beta   90.00
_cell.angle_gamma   90.00
#
_symmetry.space_group_name_H-M   'P 1'
#
loop_
_entity.id
_entity.type
_entity.pdbx_description
1 polymer ?
#
loop_
_entity_poly.entity_id
_entity_poly.type
_entity_poly.pdbx_seq_one_letter_code
_entity_poly.pdbx_strand_id
1 'polypeptide(L)' 'MEKGLINRALERLNVSEFKDLAEVKQYLKMKYRIDVEDSVLKKRLEKILNDEKAVA' A
#
# COMPACT_ATOMS: atom_id res chain seq x y z
N MET A 1 12.84 9.19 -6.01
CA MET A 1 11.89 8.54 -6.94
C MET A 1 10.49 8.79 -6.41
N GLU A 2 9.57 9.18 -7.28
CA GLU A 2 8.20 9.44 -6.87
C GLU A 2 7.53 8.13 -6.42
N LYS A 3 7.08 8.02 -5.17
CA LYS A 3 6.40 6.81 -4.67
C LYS A 3 5.12 6.62 -5.48
N GLY A 4 4.96 5.46 -6.12
CA GLY A 4 3.76 5.15 -6.90
C GLY A 4 2.49 5.17 -6.04
N LEU A 5 1.34 5.43 -6.65
CA LEU A 5 0.04 5.60 -5.96
C LEU A 5 -0.30 4.44 -5.01
N ILE A 6 0.04 3.21 -5.39
CA ILE A 6 -0.14 2.00 -4.56
C ILE A 6 0.66 2.09 -3.26
N ASN A 7 1.92 2.52 -3.34
CA ASN A 7 2.78 2.64 -2.16
C ASN A 7 2.27 3.73 -1.24
N ARG A 8 1.89 4.90 -1.79
CA ARG A 8 1.31 5.99 -0.98
C ARG A 8 0.02 5.56 -0.27
N ALA A 9 -0.83 4.78 -0.93
CA ALA A 9 -2.05 4.27 -0.32
C ALA A 9 -1.75 3.26 0.79
N LEU A 10 -0.81 2.35 0.58
CA LEU A 10 -0.37 1.38 1.60
C LEU A 10 0.24 2.09 2.81
N GLU A 11 1.17 3.02 2.61
CA GLU A 11 1.81 3.76 3.69
C GLU A 11 0.81 4.57 4.51
N ARG A 12 -0.11 5.26 3.83
CA ARG A 12 -1.12 6.06 4.51
C ARG A 12 -2.15 5.19 5.23
N LEU A 13 -2.79 4.27 4.52
CA LEU A 13 -3.97 3.58 5.05
C LEU A 13 -3.59 2.36 5.89
N ASN A 14 -2.64 1.56 5.44
CA ASN A 14 -2.26 0.33 6.15
C ASN A 14 -1.16 0.58 7.18
N VAL A 15 -0.09 1.30 6.84
CA VAL A 15 1.03 1.53 7.79
C VAL A 15 0.68 2.60 8.82
N SER A 16 0.10 3.73 8.41
CA SER A 16 -0.18 4.85 9.35
C SER A 16 -1.54 4.73 10.03
N GLU A 17 -2.58 4.28 9.32
CA GLU A 17 -3.96 4.19 9.85
C GLU A 17 -4.36 2.75 10.25
N PHE A 18 -3.47 1.75 10.12
CA PHE A 18 -3.70 0.34 10.49
C PHE A 18 -4.92 -0.33 9.82
N LYS A 19 -5.36 0.17 8.66
CA LYS A 19 -6.47 -0.40 7.89
C LYS A 19 -6.07 -1.66 7.15
N ASP A 20 -7.02 -2.54 6.91
CA ASP A 20 -6.80 -3.78 6.17
C ASP A 20 -6.50 -3.54 4.67
N LEU A 21 -5.79 -4.49 4.06
CA LEU A 21 -5.50 -4.45 2.61
C LEU A 21 -6.76 -4.38 1.73
N ALA A 22 -7.89 -4.90 2.22
CA ALA A 22 -9.18 -4.79 1.55
C ALA A 22 -9.64 -3.33 1.43
N GLU A 23 -9.48 -2.53 2.48
CA GLU A 23 -9.80 -1.10 2.46
C GLU A 23 -8.84 -0.33 1.54
N VAL A 24 -7.55 -0.68 1.56
CA VAL A 24 -6.57 -0.09 0.64
C VAL A 24 -6.95 -0.36 -0.82
N LYS A 25 -7.34 -1.60 -1.13
CA LYS A 25 -7.80 -2.00 -2.47
C LYS A 25 -9.07 -1.26 -2.87
N GLN A 26 -10.04 -1.14 -1.96
CA GLN A 26 -11.27 -0.41 -2.20
C GLN A 26 -11.00 1.08 -2.48
N TYR A 27 -10.11 1.70 -1.69
CA TYR A 27 -9.66 3.07 -1.93
C TYR A 27 -8.94 3.22 -3.28
N LEU A 28 -8.05 2.26 -3.59
CA LEU A 28 -7.54 1.86 -4.91
C LEU A 28 -8.52 2.16 -6.04
N LYS A 29 -9.59 1.38 -5.97
CA LYS A 29 -10.62 1.27 -6.98
C LYS A 29 -11.52 2.50 -7.04
N MET A 30 -11.90 3.05 -5.89
CA MET A 30 -12.87 4.15 -5.82
C MET A 30 -12.24 5.48 -6.21
N LYS A 31 -11.05 5.79 -5.68
CA LYS A 31 -10.43 7.11 -5.86
C LYS A 31 -9.61 7.21 -7.13
N TYR A 32 -8.88 6.15 -7.48
CA TYR A 32 -7.92 6.18 -8.58
C TYR A 32 -8.31 5.27 -9.75
N ARG A 33 -9.43 4.54 -9.65
CA ARG A 33 -9.87 3.55 -10.65
C ARG A 33 -8.83 2.48 -10.94
N ILE A 34 -7.98 2.18 -9.96
CA ILE A 34 -6.96 1.14 -10.06
C ILE A 34 -7.55 -0.13 -9.45
N ASP A 35 -7.70 -1.17 -10.27
CA ASP A 35 -7.91 -2.53 -9.76
C ASP A 35 -6.55 -3.20 -9.60
N VAL A 36 -6.27 -3.68 -8.40
CA VAL A 36 -4.97 -4.24 -8.04
C VAL A 36 -5.19 -5.58 -7.38
N GLU A 37 -4.39 -6.56 -7.76
CA GLU A 37 -4.44 -7.88 -7.15
C GLU A 37 -3.93 -7.85 -5.71
N ASP A 38 -4.51 -8.70 -4.86
CA ASP A 38 -4.13 -8.77 -3.45
C ASP A 38 -2.68 -9.22 -3.28
N SER A 39 -2.20 -10.07 -4.18
CA SER A 39 -0.81 -10.52 -4.28
C SER A 39 0.17 -9.37 -4.53
N VAL A 40 -0.23 -8.37 -5.33
CA VAL A 40 0.57 -7.18 -5.59
C VAL A 40 0.60 -6.28 -4.36
N LEU A 41 -0.54 -6.04 -3.71
CA LEU A 41 -0.61 -5.25 -2.48
C LEU A 41 0.26 -5.86 -1.36
N LYS A 42 0.18 -7.17 -1.16
CA LYS A 42 0.99 -7.90 -0.17
C LYS A 42 2.49 -7.74 -0.45
N LYS A 43 2.94 -8.05 -1.68
CA LYS A 43 4.36 -7.90 -2.06
C LYS A 43 4.87 -6.48 -1.88
N ARG A 44 4.05 -5.47 -2.17
CA ARG A 44 4.42 -4.06 -1.99
C ARG A 44 4.48 -3.68 -0.52
N LEU A 45 3.53 -4.13 0.29
CA LEU A 45 3.54 -3.91 1.73
C LEU A 45 4.78 -4.53 2.38
N GLU A 46 5.12 -5.78 2.04
CA GLU A 46 6.32 -6.44 2.54
C GLU A 46 7.59 -5.66 2.21
N LYS A 47 7.69 -5.10 0.99
CA LYS A 47 8.81 -4.23 0.63
C LYS A 47 8.86 -2.96 1.47
N ILE A 48 7.72 -2.28 1.66
CA ILE A 48 7.64 -1.06 2.47
C ILE A 48 8.11 -1.33 3.90
N LEU A 49 7.59 -2.40 4.53
CA LEU A 49 7.95 -2.77 5.90
C LEU A 49 9.41 -3.19 6.03
N ASN A 50 9.98 -3.84 5.01
CA ASN A 50 11.41 -4.21 5.00
C ASN A 50 12.32 -3.00 4.77
N ASP A 51 11.93 -2.06 3.90
CA ASP A 51 12.69 -0.81 3.69
C ASP A 51 12.68 0.05 4.97
N GLU A 52 11.55 0.15 5.67
CA GLU A 52 11.51 0.88 6.95
C GLU A 52 12.37 0.23 8.02
N LYS A 53 12.45 -1.11 8.06
CA LYS A 53 13.36 -1.85 8.96
C LYS A 53 14.83 -1.69 8.59
N ALA A 54 15.15 -1.49 7.32
CA ALA A 54 16.53 -1.33 6.85
C ALA A 54 17.09 0.08 7.10
N VAL A 55 16.22 1.05 7.42
CA VAL A 55 16.58 2.42 7.76
C VAL A 55 16.57 2.67 9.29
N ALA A 56 16.08 1.71 10.07
CA ALA A 56 15.99 1.77 11.53
C ALA A 56 17.24 1.22 12.25
#